data_AF-A0A435GUJ9-F1
#
_entry.id   AF-A0A435GUJ9-F1
#
_cell.length_a   1.000
_cell.length_b   1.000
_cell.length_c   1.000
_cell.angle_alpha   90.00
_cell.angle_beta   90.00
_cell.angle_gamma   90.00
#
_symmetry.space_group_name_H-M   'P 1'
#
loop_
_entity.id
_entity.type
_entity.pdbx_description
1 polymer ?
#
loop_
_entity_poly.entity_id
_entity_poly.type
_entity_poly.pdbx_seq_one_letter_code
_entity_poly.pdbx_strand_id
1 'polypeptide(L)'
;MGGEAMLDDDNGAAEIAAEWGVDLDLLNDASWELETIDGNDGETYGFLVRFDRDTDPDLLVSLGVDSGSLTREVSLNAFDKPDREPDE
;
A
#
# COMPACT_ATOMS: atom_id res chain seq x y z
N MET A 1 -12.16 6.49 24.16
CA MET A 1 -11.97 5.22 23.43
C MET A 1 -12.39 5.50 22.00
N GLY A 2 -11.42 5.87 21.16
CA GLY A 2 -11.59 6.20 19.75
C GLY A 2 -10.20 6.12 19.16
N GLY A 3 -9.73 4.88 18.97
CA GLY A 3 -8.48 4.57 18.30
C GLY A 3 -8.73 4.60 16.80
N GLU A 4 -9.01 5.79 16.28
CA GLU A 4 -9.00 6.04 14.86
C GLU A 4 -7.55 6.39 14.55
N ALA A 5 -6.77 5.40 14.11
CA ALA A 5 -5.41 5.66 13.64
C ALA A 5 -5.53 6.66 12.48
N MET A 6 -5.16 7.90 12.77
CA MET A 6 -4.98 8.97 11.80
C MET A 6 -4.02 8.47 10.71
N LEU A 7 -4.57 8.04 9.58
CA LEU A 7 -3.90 8.02 8.29
C LEU A 7 -3.84 9.47 7.78
N ASP A 8 -3.13 10.34 8.52
CA ASP A 8 -2.93 11.72 8.10
C ASP A 8 -1.58 11.83 7.39
N ASP A 9 -1.66 12.22 6.11
CA ASP A 9 -0.63 12.82 5.27
C ASP A 9 0.43 11.92 4.61
N ASP A 10 0.22 10.61 4.46
CA ASP A 10 0.93 9.76 3.49
C ASP A 10 0.21 8.40 3.55
N ASN A 11 -0.55 8.02 2.52
CA ASN A 11 -1.52 6.91 2.50
C ASN A 11 -0.88 5.50 2.61
N GLY A 12 0.11 5.30 3.48
CA GLY A 12 0.93 4.10 3.52
C GLY A 12 1.91 3.99 2.35
N ALA A 13 2.10 5.08 1.60
CA ALA A 13 2.88 5.08 0.36
C ALA A 13 4.33 4.62 0.59
N ALA A 14 4.95 5.07 1.68
CA ALA A 14 6.31 4.69 2.04
C ALA A 14 6.43 3.21 2.40
N GLU A 15 5.46 2.68 3.13
CA GLU A 15 5.36 1.27 3.52
C GLU A 15 5.16 0.36 2.30
N ILE A 16 4.26 0.75 1.40
CA ILE A 16 3.99 0.07 0.14
C ILE A 16 5.25 0.06 -0.73
N ALA A 17 5.88 1.23 -0.91
CA ALA A 17 7.10 1.36 -1.70
C ALA A 17 8.24 0.50 -1.13
N ALA A 18 8.39 0.48 0.20
CA ALA A 18 9.38 -0.35 0.89
C ALA A 18 9.10 -1.85 0.75
N GLU A 19 7.84 -2.28 0.84
CA GLU A 19 7.46 -3.68 0.63
C GLU A 19 7.74 -4.13 -0.80
N TRP A 20 7.35 -3.31 -1.76
CA TRP A 20 7.54 -3.60 -3.18
C TRP A 20 8.98 -3.42 -3.66
N GLY A 21 9.83 -2.75 -2.87
CA GLY A 21 11.19 -2.40 -3.24
C GLY A 21 11.27 -1.39 -4.38
N VAL A 22 10.29 -0.48 -4.47
CA VAL A 22 10.20 0.56 -5.50
C VAL A 22 10.42 1.95 -4.89
N ASP A 23 10.70 2.93 -5.72
CA ASP A 23 10.84 4.32 -5.27
C ASP A 23 9.49 4.92 -4.87
N LEU A 24 9.46 5.58 -3.71
CA LEU A 24 8.29 6.31 -3.22
C LEU A 24 7.82 7.41 -4.19
N ASP A 25 8.76 7.99 -4.94
CA ASP A 25 8.48 9.01 -5.94
C ASP A 25 7.59 8.46 -7.07
N LEU A 26 7.83 7.22 -7.52
CA LEU A 26 7.00 6.55 -8.53
C LEU A 26 5.57 6.35 -8.04
N LEU A 27 5.42 6.02 -6.76
CA LEU A 27 4.12 5.84 -6.14
C LEU A 27 3.38 7.18 -6.00
N ASN A 28 4.09 8.28 -5.75
CA ASN A 28 3.53 9.63 -5.69
C ASN A 28 3.16 10.20 -7.06
N ASP A 29 3.91 9.83 -8.11
CA ASP A 29 3.63 10.23 -9.49
C ASP A 29 2.40 9.48 -10.04
N ALA A 30 2.15 8.26 -9.54
CA ALA A 30 0.98 7.46 -9.89
C ALA A 30 -0.28 7.90 -9.14
N SER A 31 -1.43 7.81 -9.81
CA SER A 31 -2.74 7.94 -9.15
C SER A 31 -3.23 6.57 -8.69
N TRP A 32 -3.36 6.36 -7.39
CA TRP A 32 -3.79 5.09 -6.81
C TRP A 32 -4.62 5.26 -5.53
N GLU A 33 -5.34 4.20 -5.21
CA GLU A 33 -6.17 4.07 -4.02
C GLU A 33 -5.79 2.78 -3.27
N LEU A 34 -5.86 2.80 -1.95
CA LEU A 34 -5.65 1.62 -1.11
C LEU A 34 -7.01 1.03 -0.74
N GLU A 35 -7.28 -0.19 -1.18
CA GLU A 35 -8.46 -0.96 -0.78
C GLU A 35 -8.07 -1.97 0.30
N THR A 36 -8.85 -2.05 1.36
CA THR A 36 -8.66 -3.05 2.42
C THR A 36 -9.32 -4.36 2.00
N ILE A 37 -8.62 -5.49 2.16
CA ILE A 37 -9.17 -6.82 1.90
C ILE A 37 -9.70 -7.37 3.22
N ASP A 38 -11.00 -7.23 3.43
CA ASP A 38 -11.68 -7.76 4.62
C ASP A 38 -12.18 -9.20 4.38
N GLY A 39 -11.97 -10.06 5.38
CA GLY A 39 -12.52 -11.40 5.41
C GLY A 39 -13.95 -11.45 5.94
N ASN A 40 -14.59 -12.62 5.84
CA ASN A 40 -15.98 -12.81 6.26
C ASN A 40 -16.22 -12.58 7.77
N ASP A 41 -15.18 -12.62 8.60
CA ASP A 41 -15.25 -12.41 10.05
C ASP A 41 -15.02 -10.93 10.45
N GLY A 42 -14.77 -10.05 9.48
CA GLY A 42 -14.42 -8.64 9.72
C GLY A 42 -12.93 -8.41 10.04
N GLU A 43 -12.10 -9.43 9.92
CA GLU A 43 -10.64 -9.32 10.01
C GLU A 43 -10.07 -8.85 8.66
N THR A 44 -9.15 -7.89 8.68
CA THR A 44 -8.38 -7.53 7.47
C THR A 44 -7.32 -8.58 7.20
N TYR A 45 -7.24 -9.07 5.96
CA TYR A 45 -6.27 -10.08 5.49
C TYR A 45 -5.13 -9.48 4.65
N GLY A 46 -5.32 -8.26 4.15
CA GLY A 46 -4.38 -7.61 3.25
C GLY A 46 -4.87 -6.26 2.79
N PHE A 47 -4.05 -5.64 1.95
CA PHE A 47 -4.41 -4.42 1.24
C PHE A 47 -4.20 -4.64 -0.26
N LEU A 48 -4.95 -3.93 -1.07
CA LEU A 48 -4.86 -3.93 -2.51
C LEU A 48 -4.67 -2.51 -2.98
N VAL A 49 -3.54 -2.22 -3.61
CA VAL A 49 -3.32 -0.94 -4.26
C VAL A 49 -3.93 -1.02 -5.65
N ARG A 50 -4.80 -0.06 -5.95
CA ARG A 50 -5.48 0.06 -7.23
C ARG A 50 -5.10 1.35 -7.90
N PHE A 51 -4.51 1.25 -9.08
CA PHE A 51 -4.11 2.35 -9.93
C PHE A 51 -5.27 2.81 -10.82
N ASP A 52 -5.30 4.11 -11.10
CA ASP A 52 -6.21 4.63 -12.11
C ASP A 52 -5.81 4.16 -13.51
N ARG A 53 -6.80 3.96 -14.38
CA ARG A 53 -6.59 3.55 -15.77
C ARG A 53 -5.84 4.57 -16.63
N ASP A 54 -5.80 5.83 -16.20
CA ASP A 54 -5.08 6.93 -16.84
C ASP A 54 -3.59 6.95 -16.44
N THR A 55 -3.20 6.13 -15.45
CA THR A 55 -1.79 5.99 -15.01
C THR A 55 -0.93 5.45 -16.15
N ASP A 56 0.26 6.05 -16.34
CA ASP A 56 1.19 5.64 -17.39
C ASP A 56 1.58 4.16 -17.27
N PRO A 57 1.48 3.37 -18.36
CA PRO A 57 1.78 1.94 -18.32
C PRO A 57 3.27 1.66 -18.02
N ASP A 58 4.17 2.57 -18.40
CA ASP A 58 5.61 2.46 -18.09
C ASP A 58 5.88 2.67 -16.59
N LEU A 59 5.10 3.56 -15.95
CA LEU A 59 5.12 3.79 -14.52
C LEU A 59 4.60 2.57 -13.76
N LEU A 60 3.50 1.96 -14.22
CA LEU A 60 2.96 0.72 -13.66
C LEU A 60 3.97 -0.44 -13.69
N VAL A 61 4.68 -0.60 -14.80
CA VAL A 61 5.74 -1.62 -14.92
C VAL A 61 6.90 -1.31 -13.96
N SER A 62 7.28 -0.04 -13.81
CA SER A 62 8.30 0.38 -12.83
C SER A 62 7.87 0.14 -11.38
N LEU A 63 6.57 0.25 -11.11
CA LEU A 63 5.93 -0.11 -9.85
C LEU A 63 5.73 -1.62 -9.70
N GLY A 64 6.22 -2.45 -10.63
CA GLY A 64 6.12 -3.91 -10.59
C GLY A 64 4.71 -4.46 -10.76
N VAL A 65 3.80 -3.67 -11.35
CA VAL A 65 2.45 -4.10 -11.73
C VAL A 65 2.53 -4.85 -13.06
N ASP A 66 1.84 -5.99 -13.16
CA ASP A 66 1.85 -6.79 -14.38
C ASP A 66 1.19 -6.05 -15.56
N SER A 67 1.70 -6.28 -16.77
CA SER A 67 1.20 -5.65 -17.98
C SER A 67 -0.29 -5.98 -18.23
N GLY A 68 -1.15 -4.95 -18.15
CA GLY A 68 -2.60 -5.10 -18.30
C GLY A 68 -3.35 -5.27 -16.97
N SER A 69 -2.65 -5.25 -15.85
CA SER A 69 -3.22 -5.13 -14.51
C SER A 69 -3.13 -3.68 -14.04
N LEU A 70 -4.10 -3.27 -13.21
CA LEU A 70 -4.11 -1.96 -12.54
C LEU A 70 -4.12 -2.14 -11.01
N THR A 71 -3.79 -3.32 -10.53
CA THR A 71 -3.86 -3.65 -9.11
C THR A 71 -2.66 -4.45 -8.69
N ARG A 72 -2.18 -4.21 -7.46
CA ARG A 72 -1.11 -4.97 -6.83
C ARG A 72 -1.40 -5.14 -5.35
N GLU A 73 -1.27 -6.36 -4.87
CA GLU A 73 -1.49 -6.69 -3.46
C GLU A 73 -0.34 -6.19 -2.58
N VAL A 74 -0.69 -5.77 -1.37
CA VAL A 74 0.24 -5.36 -0.32
C VAL A 74 -0.04 -6.19 0.92
N SER A 75 1.01 -6.78 1.47
CA SER A 75 0.89 -7.58 2.67
C SER A 75 0.53 -6.72 3.89
N LEU A 76 -0.26 -7.25 4.83
CA LEU A 76 -0.50 -6.59 6.13
C LEU A 76 0.81 -6.25 6.86
N ASN A 77 1.80 -7.14 6.72
CA ASN A 77 3.12 -6.96 7.32
C ASN A 77 3.87 -5.73 6.80
N ALA A 78 3.46 -5.12 5.67
CA ALA A 78 4.05 -3.87 5.19
C ALA A 78 3.83 -2.72 6.19
N PHE A 79 2.70 -2.78 6.90
CA PHE A 79 2.29 -1.77 7.87
C PHE A 79 2.58 -2.17 9.32
N ASP A 80 2.79 -3.47 9.56
CA ASP A 80 3.26 -4.01 10.84
C ASP A 80 4.77 -3.73 10.99
N LYS A 81 5.12 -2.47 11.29
CA LYS A 81 6.46 -2.18 11.80
C LYS A 81 6.55 -2.90 13.15
N PRO A 82 7.63 -3.63 13.45
CA PRO A 82 7.83 -4.14 14.79
C PRO A 82 7.74 -2.93 15.71
N ASP A 83 6.73 -2.90 16.58
CA ASP A 83 6.72 -1.98 17.70
C ASP A 83 8.06 -2.25 18.36
N ARG A 84 8.99 -1.31 18.21
CA ARG A 84 10.29 -1.44 18.85
C ARG A 84 9.95 -1.37 20.32
N GLU A 85 9.74 -2.55 20.94
CA GLU A 85 9.59 -2.70 22.36
C GLU A 85 10.70 -1.82 22.95
N PRO A 86 10.38 -0.78 23.75
CA PRO A 86 11.40 0.04 24.34
C PRO A 86 12.30 -0.92 25.12
N ASP A 87 13.54 -1.05 24.65
CA ASP A 87 14.62 -1.80 25.29
C ASP A 87 14.68 -1.30 26.76
N GLU A 88 14.14 -2.09 27.69
CA GLU A 88 14.20 -1.84 29.14
C GLU A 88 15.60 -2.15 29.69
#